data_AF-A0A9Q0JCU8-F1
#
_entry.id   AF-A0A9Q0JCU8-F1
#
_cell.length_a   1.000
_cell.length_b   1.000
_cell.length_c   1.000
_cell.angle_alpha   90.00
_cell.angle_beta   90.00
_cell.angle_gamma   90.00
#
_symmetry.space_group_name_H-M   'P 1'
#
loop_
_entity.id
_entity.type
_entity.pdbx_description
1 polymer ?
#
loop_
_entity_poly.entity_id
_entity_poly.type
_entity_poly.pdbx_seq_one_letter_code
_entity_poly.pdbx_strand_id
1 'polypeptide(L)'
;MLDINLFREEKGNDPEIIRESQRRRFASVEIVDEIISLDKEVRQRQFELDNLRKEFNKINKRVAQLKIAGEDTSELISNADESKQLIAAKEAEVQQARGAVNSRLELVGNLVHESVPVGDDEENNVVIRTWGEKGVDEPKLRNHVELVELLGIADTKKGANVAGGRGFYLKGDGVRLNQALINFGLDFLEERGYTPLQTPFFMRKDIMAKCAQLAQFNEELYKVTGEGDDKYLIATAEQPLCAYHLNDWIHPSELPIRYAGYSSCFRKEVGSHGRDTLGIFRVHQFEKVEQFSITSPLGNDSWEMHEEMMKNSEEFYRLLKIPYRVVAIVSGALNDAAAKKYDLEGWFPASQTYKELVSSSNCTDYQSRRLEIRYGQKKNNEQAKQYVHLLNSTLAATERTICCVLENNQRENGIEIPVPLRKYMGGKDFLPFPSNPLQGSRKGLGPAHLCSKVLQSCTRVKF
;
A
#
# COMPACT_ATOMS: atom_id res chain seq x y z
N MET A 1 9.62 8.94 5.61
CA MET A 1 10.76 9.85 5.37
C MET A 1 11.85 9.58 6.39
N LEU A 2 13.11 9.76 5.99
CA LEU A 2 14.26 9.61 6.87
C LEU A 2 14.38 10.78 7.87
N ASP A 3 15.12 10.57 8.96
CA ASP A 3 15.48 11.63 9.91
C ASP A 3 16.48 12.61 9.27
N ILE A 4 16.18 13.91 9.28
CA ILE A 4 17.10 14.94 8.79
C ILE A 4 18.45 14.93 9.51
N ASN A 5 18.51 14.44 10.76
CA ASN A 5 19.78 14.34 11.47
C ASN A 5 20.74 13.33 10.82
N LEU A 6 20.25 12.30 10.13
CA LEU A 6 21.11 11.35 9.41
C LEU A 6 21.94 12.02 8.30
N PHE A 7 21.48 13.16 7.79
CA PHE A 7 22.17 13.95 6.76
C PHE A 7 23.24 14.90 7.35
N ARG A 8 23.35 14.99 8.69
CA ARG A 8 24.19 16.00 9.37
C ARG A 8 25.45 15.36 9.95
N GLU A 9 26.56 15.50 9.22
CA GLU A 9 27.89 15.08 9.66
C GLU A 9 28.32 15.79 10.95
N GLU A 10 27.97 17.06 11.13
CA GLU A 10 28.33 17.82 12.33
C GLU A 10 27.65 17.30 13.61
N LYS A 11 26.64 16.43 13.47
CA LYS A 11 25.97 15.73 14.57
C LYS A 11 26.51 14.31 14.79
N GLY A 12 27.60 13.93 14.11
CA GLY A 12 28.23 12.60 14.22
C GLY A 12 27.54 11.51 13.41
N ASN A 13 26.70 11.87 12.43
CA ASN A 13 26.08 10.91 11.50
C ASN A 13 26.91 10.79 10.22
N ASP A 14 26.63 9.74 9.44
CA ASP A 14 27.30 9.49 8.15
C ASP A 14 26.28 9.50 7.00
N PRO A 15 26.20 10.60 6.23
CA PRO A 15 25.32 10.68 5.06
C PRO A 15 25.70 9.70 3.94
N GLU A 16 26.91 9.12 3.93
CA GLU A 16 27.28 8.12 2.93
C GLU A 16 26.40 6.87 3.02
N ILE A 17 25.88 6.53 4.19
CA ILE A 17 24.91 5.45 4.36
C ILE A 17 23.64 5.72 3.51
N ILE A 18 23.21 6.98 3.44
CA ILE A 18 22.05 7.40 2.64
C ILE A 18 22.42 7.38 1.16
N ARG A 19 23.61 7.88 0.79
CA ARG A 19 24.10 7.86 -0.59
C ARG A 19 24.18 6.42 -1.12
N GLU A 20 24.73 5.51 -0.33
CA GLU A 20 24.82 4.10 -0.71
C GLU A 20 23.44 3.44 -0.82
N SER A 21 22.52 3.75 0.09
CA SER A 21 21.13 3.30 -0.04
C SER A 21 20.47 3.81 -1.33
N GLN A 22 20.70 5.06 -1.73
CA GLN A 22 20.22 5.60 -3.01
C GLN A 22 20.84 4.87 -4.21
N ARG A 23 22.16 4.60 -4.18
CA ARG A 23 22.84 3.81 -5.23
C ARG A 23 22.22 2.41 -5.37
N ARG A 24 22.00 1.72 -4.25
CA ARG A 24 21.35 0.39 -4.24
C ARG A 24 19.93 0.45 -4.80
N ARG A 25 19.20 1.54 -4.57
CA ARG A 25 17.86 1.76 -5.14
C ARG A 25 17.87 2.23 -6.60
N PHE A 26 19.03 2.40 -7.23
CA PHE A 26 19.16 2.99 -8.57
C PHE A 26 18.55 4.40 -8.66
N ALA A 27 18.54 5.11 -7.54
CA ALA A 27 17.98 6.45 -7.41
C ALA A 27 19.11 7.51 -7.37
N SER A 28 18.75 8.76 -7.64
CA SER A 28 19.71 9.87 -7.63
C SER A 28 20.40 10.00 -6.28
N VAL A 29 21.73 10.07 -6.30
CA VAL A 29 22.56 10.27 -5.10
C VAL A 29 22.69 11.76 -4.78
N GLU A 30 22.64 12.60 -5.82
CA GLU A 30 22.79 14.05 -5.77
C GLU A 30 21.75 14.70 -4.85
N ILE A 31 20.56 14.10 -4.75
CA ILE A 31 19.50 14.57 -3.85
C ILE A 31 19.95 14.63 -2.38
N VAL A 32 20.88 13.76 -1.96
CA VAL A 32 21.42 13.76 -0.60
C VAL A 32 22.20 15.06 -0.35
N ASP A 33 23.04 15.45 -1.31
CA ASP A 33 23.84 16.68 -1.21
C ASP A 33 22.97 17.94 -1.36
N GLU A 34 21.92 17.89 -2.20
CA GLU A 34 20.91 18.95 -2.28
C GLU A 34 20.23 19.16 -0.91
N ILE A 35 19.80 18.10 -0.24
CA ILE A 35 19.17 18.16 1.09
C ILE A 35 20.14 18.73 2.12
N ILE A 36 21.40 18.30 2.12
CA ILE A 36 22.44 18.81 3.02
C ILE A 36 22.63 20.32 2.83
N SER A 37 22.68 20.79 1.58
CA SER A 37 22.81 22.21 1.25
C SER A 37 21.60 23.01 1.74
N LEU A 38 20.39 22.55 1.41
CA LEU A 38 19.15 23.20 1.84
C LEU A 38 19.01 23.22 3.37
N ASP A 39 19.42 22.17 4.08
CA ASP A 39 19.41 22.14 5.54
C ASP A 39 20.41 23.13 6.15
N LYS A 40 21.59 23.32 5.54
CA LYS A 40 22.54 24.38 5.95
C LYS A 40 21.90 25.76 5.82
N GLU A 41 21.19 26.04 4.73
CA GLU A 41 20.47 27.30 4.56
C GLU A 41 19.37 27.47 5.63
N VAL A 42 18.59 26.42 5.91
CA VAL A 42 17.56 26.45 6.96
C VAL A 42 18.18 26.80 8.31
N ARG A 43 19.30 26.15 8.66
CA ARG A 43 20.00 26.41 9.94
C ARG A 43 20.56 27.82 10.01
N GLN A 44 21.13 28.33 8.92
CA GLN A 44 21.62 29.71 8.84
C GLN A 44 20.48 30.73 9.02
N ARG A 45 19.37 30.56 8.29
CA ARG A 45 18.19 31.44 8.42
C ARG A 45 17.56 31.35 9.80
N GLN A 46 17.55 30.17 10.42
CA GLN A 46 17.09 29.97 11.80
C GLN A 46 17.98 30.73 12.79
N PHE A 47 19.30 30.67 12.63
CA PHE A 47 20.24 31.42 13.47
C PHE A 47 20.03 32.94 13.35
N GLU A 48 19.83 33.45 12.14
CA GLU A 48 19.49 34.86 11.89
C GLU A 48 18.17 35.26 12.57
N LEU A 49 17.13 34.43 12.46
CA LEU A 49 15.85 34.64 13.14
C LEU A 49 16.01 34.68 14.67
N ASP A 50 16.80 33.78 15.23
CA ASP A 50 17.02 33.72 16.68
C ASP A 50 17.81 34.95 17.17
N ASN A 51 18.74 35.47 16.37
CA ASN A 51 19.42 36.74 16.65
C ASN A 51 18.45 37.93 16.59
N LEU A 52 17.57 38.01 15.58
CA LEU A 52 16.55 39.06 15.49
C LEU A 52 15.63 39.05 16.72
N ARG A 53 15.18 37.87 17.16
CA ARG A 53 14.37 37.71 18.38
C ARG A 53 15.13 38.14 19.64
N LYS A 54 16.43 37.83 19.72
CA LYS A 54 17.29 38.25 20.83
C LYS A 54 17.42 39.77 20.90
N GLU A 55 17.66 40.44 19.77
CA GLU A 55 17.75 41.90 19.71
C GLU A 55 16.40 42.56 20.02
N PHE A 56 15.29 42.04 19.46
CA PHE A 56 13.94 42.51 19.80
C PHE A 56 13.64 42.43 21.31
N ASN A 57 14.02 41.32 21.95
CA ASN A 57 13.86 41.16 23.41
C ASN A 57 14.70 42.17 24.20
N LYS A 58 15.90 42.52 23.73
CA LYS A 58 16.71 43.59 24.34
C LYS A 58 16.05 44.96 24.19
N ILE A 59 15.53 45.29 23.00
CA ILE A 59 14.81 46.56 22.74
C ILE A 59 13.60 46.65 23.68
N ASN A 60 12.77 45.61 23.76
CA ASN A 60 11.61 45.59 24.66
C ASN A 60 11.98 45.78 26.12
N LYS A 61 13.06 45.12 26.58
CA LYS A 61 13.54 45.29 27.95
C LYS A 61 13.99 46.73 28.21
N ARG A 62 14.63 47.38 27.24
CA ARG A 62 15.05 48.79 27.33
C ARG A 62 13.85 49.75 27.32
N VAL A 63 12.85 49.52 26.46
CA VAL A 63 11.60 50.29 26.45
C VAL A 63 10.89 50.22 27.80
N ALA A 64 10.81 49.03 28.41
CA ALA A 64 10.20 48.87 29.73
C ALA A 64 10.95 49.66 30.82
N GLN A 65 12.29 49.64 30.80
CA GLN A 65 13.12 50.41 31.74
C GLN A 65 12.92 51.92 31.60
N LEU A 66 12.90 52.43 30.37
CA LEU A 66 12.75 53.87 30.11
C LEU A 66 11.34 54.37 30.43
N LYS A 67 10.30 53.56 30.18
CA LYS A 67 8.93 53.88 30.61
C LYS A 67 8.81 54.00 32.13
N ILE A 68 9.51 53.16 32.90
CA ILE A 68 9.56 53.26 34.36
C ILE A 68 10.29 54.53 34.80
N ALA A 69 11.34 54.92 34.08
CA ALA A 69 12.10 56.14 34.34
C ALA A 69 11.40 57.44 33.89
N GLY A 70 10.26 57.35 33.19
CA GLY A 70 9.53 58.51 32.66
C GLY A 70 10.20 59.19 31.46
N GLU A 71 11.11 58.49 30.77
CA GLU A 71 11.83 58.99 29.60
C GLU A 71 11.06 58.73 28.29
N ASP A 72 11.39 59.48 27.22
CA ASP A 72 10.78 59.25 25.91
C ASP A 72 11.21 57.89 25.33
N THR A 73 10.24 57.16 24.80
CA THR A 73 10.42 55.82 24.21
C THR A 73 9.93 55.72 22.77
N SER A 74 9.50 56.84 22.17
CA SER A 74 8.92 56.91 20.82
C SER A 74 9.78 56.21 19.76
N GLU A 75 11.07 56.55 19.68
CA GLU A 75 12.03 55.97 18.72
C GLU A 75 12.26 54.46 18.96
N LEU A 76 12.42 54.04 20.21
CA LEU A 76 12.62 52.63 20.55
C LEU A 76 11.37 51.77 20.31
N ILE A 77 10.18 52.34 20.46
CA ILE A 77 8.93 51.68 20.09
C ILE A 77 8.85 51.49 18.58
N SER A 78 9.21 52.51 17.79
CA SER A 78 9.30 52.39 16.33
C SER A 78 10.27 51.28 15.91
N ASN A 79 11.48 51.27 16.48
CA ASN A 79 12.49 50.23 16.23
C ASN A 79 12.00 48.82 16.63
N ALA A 80 11.21 48.72 17.70
CA ALA A 80 10.61 47.46 18.12
C ALA A 80 9.56 46.96 17.11
N ASP A 81 8.75 47.85 16.54
CA ASP A 81 7.74 47.48 15.55
C ASP A 81 8.36 47.10 14.20
N GLU A 82 9.41 47.79 13.76
CA GLU A 82 10.22 47.37 12.60
C GLU A 82 10.86 45.99 12.83
N SER A 83 11.41 45.75 14.02
CA SER A 83 11.98 44.45 14.39
C SER A 83 10.95 43.32 14.35
N LYS A 84 9.69 43.58 14.75
CA LYS A 84 8.60 42.59 14.63
C LYS A 84 8.32 42.21 13.17
N GLN A 85 8.30 43.21 12.27
CA GLN A 85 8.07 42.97 10.85
C GLN A 85 9.21 42.13 10.24
N LEU A 86 10.47 42.44 10.58
CA LEU A 86 11.63 41.66 10.17
C LEU A 86 11.59 40.23 10.69
N ILE A 87 11.21 40.02 11.96
CA ILE A 87 11.02 38.69 12.54
C ILE A 87 9.96 37.91 11.77
N ALA A 88 8.79 38.51 11.52
CA ALA A 88 7.71 37.84 10.80
C ALA A 88 8.10 37.46 9.36
N ALA A 89 8.79 38.35 8.65
CA ALA A 89 9.33 38.05 7.32
C ALA A 89 10.35 36.91 7.37
N LYS A 90 11.27 36.94 8.35
CA LYS A 90 12.29 35.90 8.50
C LYS A 90 11.71 34.55 8.93
N GLU A 91 10.66 34.54 9.74
CA GLU A 91 9.90 33.34 10.07
C GLU A 91 9.30 32.70 8.81
N ALA A 92 8.71 33.50 7.92
CA ALA A 92 8.17 33.01 6.65
C ALA A 92 9.29 32.42 5.75
N GLU A 93 10.44 33.07 5.66
CA GLU A 93 11.61 32.55 4.92
C GLU A 93 12.10 31.21 5.48
N VAL A 94 12.14 31.05 6.81
CA VAL A 94 12.54 29.80 7.47
C VAL A 94 11.52 28.70 7.16
N GLN A 95 10.22 29.00 7.23
CA GLN A 95 9.19 28.00 6.90
C GLN A 95 9.25 27.58 5.43
N GLN A 96 9.45 28.52 4.51
CA GLN A 96 9.63 28.22 3.10
C GLN A 96 10.85 27.32 2.85
N ALA A 97 11.99 27.65 3.47
CA ALA A 97 13.21 26.85 3.35
C ALA A 97 13.03 25.43 3.94
N ARG A 98 12.35 25.31 5.10
CA ARG A 98 11.99 24.00 5.67
C ARG A 98 11.06 23.21 4.77
N GLY A 99 10.10 23.87 4.13
CA GLY A 99 9.23 23.27 3.13
C GLY A 99 10.02 22.69 1.96
N ALA A 100 11.03 23.42 1.47
CA ALA A 100 11.91 22.93 0.40
C ALA A 100 12.70 21.68 0.82
N VAL A 101 13.26 21.66 2.03
CA VAL A 101 13.93 20.46 2.59
C VAL A 101 12.97 19.29 2.67
N ASN A 102 11.77 19.48 3.24
CA ASN A 102 10.79 18.41 3.40
C ASN A 102 10.36 17.81 2.05
N SER A 103 10.10 18.64 1.05
CA SER A 103 9.74 18.17 -0.30
C SER A 103 10.84 17.30 -0.93
N ARG A 104 12.11 17.54 -0.62
CA ARG A 104 13.24 16.71 -1.09
C ARG A 104 13.39 15.44 -0.25
N LEU A 105 13.24 15.52 1.07
CA LEU A 105 13.25 14.35 1.96
C LEU A 105 12.18 13.32 1.60
N GLU A 106 11.02 13.78 1.09
CA GLU A 106 9.94 12.89 0.64
C GLU A 106 10.28 12.04 -0.58
N LEU A 107 11.32 12.40 -1.34
CA LEU A 107 11.80 11.67 -2.52
C LEU A 107 12.93 10.69 -2.18
N VAL A 108 13.40 10.67 -0.93
CA VAL A 108 14.44 9.75 -0.48
C VAL A 108 13.77 8.51 0.12
N GLY A 109 14.10 7.35 -0.45
CA GLY A 109 13.62 6.06 0.04
C GLY A 109 14.17 5.72 1.42
N ASN A 110 13.54 4.76 2.08
CA ASN A 110 14.01 4.20 3.34
C ASN A 110 15.39 3.54 3.15
N LEU A 111 16.14 3.40 4.25
CA LEU A 111 17.42 2.71 4.20
C LEU A 111 17.21 1.24 3.83
N VAL A 112 17.89 0.79 2.77
CA VAL A 112 17.80 -0.59 2.30
C VAL A 112 18.55 -1.51 3.25
N HIS A 113 17.87 -2.52 3.78
CA HIS A 113 18.48 -3.52 4.65
C HIS A 113 19.66 -4.24 3.94
N GLU A 114 20.71 -4.59 4.66
CA GLU A 114 21.94 -5.18 4.09
C GLU A 114 21.66 -6.50 3.35
N SER A 115 20.69 -7.29 3.82
CA SER A 115 20.33 -8.57 3.20
C SER A 115 19.52 -8.46 1.90
N VAL A 116 19.15 -7.25 1.46
CA VAL A 116 18.35 -7.06 0.23
C VAL A 116 19.24 -7.26 -1.00
N PRO A 117 18.85 -8.13 -1.95
CA PRO A 117 19.62 -8.31 -3.18
C PRO A 117 19.65 -7.01 -3.99
N VAL A 118 20.81 -6.67 -4.53
CA VAL A 118 20.98 -5.44 -5.32
C VAL A 118 20.69 -5.74 -6.78
N GLY A 119 19.70 -5.05 -7.35
CA GLY A 119 19.28 -5.18 -8.74
C GLY A 119 18.16 -4.18 -9.07
N ASP A 120 18.02 -3.86 -10.37
CA ASP A 120 17.03 -2.90 -10.89
C ASP A 120 15.91 -3.60 -11.70
N ASP A 121 15.87 -4.93 -11.63
CA ASP A 121 14.94 -5.75 -12.41
C ASP A 121 14.41 -6.88 -11.54
N GLU A 122 13.08 -6.98 -11.45
CA GLU A 122 12.36 -8.01 -10.70
C GLU A 122 12.63 -9.42 -11.24
N GLU A 123 13.10 -9.58 -12.48
CA GLU A 123 13.58 -10.88 -12.98
C GLU A 123 14.77 -11.41 -12.17
N ASN A 124 15.52 -10.53 -11.48
CA ASN A 124 16.64 -10.87 -10.60
C ASN A 124 16.25 -11.09 -9.14
N ASN A 125 14.94 -11.13 -8.82
CA ASN A 125 14.47 -11.46 -7.48
C ASN A 125 15.01 -12.83 -7.02
N VAL A 126 15.48 -12.90 -5.77
CA VAL A 126 16.13 -14.11 -5.24
C VAL A 126 15.10 -15.00 -4.59
N VAL A 127 14.97 -16.24 -5.07
CA VAL A 127 14.13 -17.26 -4.41
C VAL A 127 14.78 -17.66 -3.08
N ILE A 128 14.07 -17.41 -1.97
CA ILE A 128 14.57 -17.74 -0.63
C ILE A 128 14.01 -19.05 -0.09
N ARG A 129 12.76 -19.38 -0.45
CA ARG A 129 12.06 -20.59 0.01
C ARG A 129 11.09 -21.07 -1.06
N THR A 130 10.84 -22.38 -1.10
CA THR A 130 9.81 -23.00 -1.95
C THR A 130 9.01 -23.99 -1.12
N TRP A 131 7.73 -24.18 -1.46
CA TRP A 131 6.87 -25.16 -0.82
C TRP A 131 5.85 -25.74 -1.79
N GLY A 132 5.54 -27.02 -1.59
CA GLY A 132 4.55 -27.77 -2.37
C GLY A 132 5.11 -28.32 -3.68
N GLU A 133 4.50 -29.39 -4.16
CA GLU A 133 4.78 -29.94 -5.49
C GLU A 133 3.94 -29.19 -6.52
N LYS A 134 4.58 -28.71 -7.59
CA LYS A 134 3.87 -28.22 -8.77
C LYS A 134 3.09 -29.41 -9.33
N GLY A 135 1.76 -29.31 -9.44
CA GLY A 135 0.94 -30.39 -9.99
C GLY A 135 1.48 -30.90 -11.32
N VAL A 136 1.30 -32.19 -11.60
CA VAL A 136 1.78 -32.83 -12.84
C VAL A 136 1.19 -32.10 -14.05
N ASP A 137 1.97 -31.95 -15.12
CA ASP A 137 1.50 -31.44 -16.41
C ASP A 137 0.40 -32.34 -16.97
N GLU A 138 -0.84 -32.11 -16.54
CA GLU A 138 -2.01 -32.76 -17.09
C GLU A 138 -2.38 -32.06 -18.40
N PRO A 139 -2.36 -32.77 -19.55
CA PRO A 139 -2.81 -32.19 -20.79
C PRO A 139 -4.30 -31.83 -20.63
N LYS A 140 -4.61 -30.52 -20.63
CA LYS A 140 -5.94 -29.84 -20.56
C LYS A 140 -6.31 -29.13 -19.24
N LEU A 141 -5.37 -28.73 -18.39
CA LEU A 141 -5.71 -27.82 -17.29
C LEU A 141 -6.30 -26.51 -17.83
N ARG A 142 -7.44 -26.10 -17.28
CA ARG A 142 -8.08 -24.83 -17.59
C ARG A 142 -7.45 -23.74 -16.74
N ASN A 143 -7.20 -22.58 -17.35
CA ASN A 143 -6.78 -21.40 -16.60
C ASN A 143 -7.94 -20.81 -15.79
N HIS A 144 -7.64 -19.94 -14.83
CA HIS A 144 -8.66 -19.32 -13.99
C HIS A 144 -9.69 -18.50 -14.76
N VAL A 145 -9.35 -17.94 -15.93
CA VAL A 145 -10.31 -17.17 -16.75
C VAL A 145 -11.44 -18.09 -17.22
N GLU A 146 -11.06 -19.25 -17.79
CA GLU A 146 -12.00 -20.28 -18.23
C GLU A 146 -12.78 -20.89 -17.05
N LEU A 147 -12.11 -21.15 -15.92
CA LEU A 147 -12.76 -21.74 -14.74
C LEU A 147 -13.80 -20.79 -14.12
N VAL A 148 -13.49 -19.51 -14.03
CA VAL A 148 -14.41 -18.48 -13.53
C VAL A 148 -15.67 -18.39 -14.40
N GLU A 149 -15.51 -18.43 -15.73
CA GLU A 149 -16.63 -18.41 -16.68
C GLU A 149 -17.44 -19.72 -16.63
N LEU A 150 -16.75 -20.88 -16.66
CA LEU A 150 -17.36 -22.20 -16.66
C LEU A 150 -18.22 -22.44 -15.41
N LEU A 151 -17.75 -22.01 -14.24
CA LEU A 151 -18.52 -22.11 -13.00
C LEU A 151 -19.61 -21.03 -12.88
N GLY A 152 -19.58 -20.00 -13.73
CA GLY A 152 -20.51 -18.87 -13.67
C GLY A 152 -20.37 -18.01 -12.41
N ILE A 153 -19.21 -18.06 -11.76
CA ILE A 153 -18.95 -17.41 -10.45
C ILE A 153 -18.57 -15.94 -10.57
N ALA A 154 -18.22 -15.47 -11.77
CA ALA A 154 -18.12 -14.05 -12.06
C ALA A 154 -18.68 -13.69 -13.46
N ASP A 155 -19.04 -12.42 -13.63
CA ASP A 155 -19.52 -11.85 -14.89
C ASP A 155 -18.69 -10.61 -15.26
N THR A 156 -17.59 -10.84 -15.98
CA THR A 156 -16.67 -9.79 -16.44
C THR A 156 -17.27 -8.98 -17.58
N LYS A 157 -18.15 -9.58 -18.40
CA LYS A 157 -18.83 -8.87 -19.51
C LYS A 157 -19.83 -7.85 -18.98
N LYS A 158 -20.70 -8.25 -18.05
CA LYS A 158 -21.65 -7.31 -17.42
C LYS A 158 -20.92 -6.30 -16.55
N GLY A 159 -19.85 -6.70 -15.87
CA GLY A 159 -19.00 -5.78 -15.11
C GLY A 159 -18.36 -4.71 -15.99
N ALA A 160 -17.82 -5.12 -17.14
CA ALA A 160 -17.23 -4.18 -18.09
C ALA A 160 -18.21 -3.14 -18.63
N ASN A 161 -19.47 -3.53 -18.84
CA ASN A 161 -20.52 -2.62 -19.27
C ASN A 161 -20.89 -1.56 -18.20
N VAL A 162 -20.62 -1.83 -16.92
CA VAL A 162 -21.01 -0.96 -15.80
C VAL A 162 -19.84 -0.11 -15.31
N ALA A 163 -18.68 -0.73 -15.07
CA ALA A 163 -17.52 -0.08 -14.46
C ALA A 163 -16.37 0.21 -15.45
N GLY A 164 -16.53 -0.14 -16.73
CA GLY A 164 -15.46 -0.08 -17.73
C GLY A 164 -14.52 -1.29 -17.67
N GLY A 165 -13.40 -1.23 -18.40
CA GLY A 165 -12.42 -2.31 -18.45
C GLY A 165 -12.01 -2.80 -17.05
N ARG A 166 -11.76 -4.11 -16.90
CA ARG A 166 -11.48 -4.79 -15.61
C ARG A 166 -12.65 -4.78 -14.60
N GLY A 167 -13.83 -4.27 -14.96
CA GLY A 167 -15.04 -4.42 -14.14
C GLY A 167 -15.58 -5.86 -14.15
N PHE A 168 -16.09 -6.33 -13.01
CA PHE A 168 -16.69 -7.65 -12.85
C PHE A 168 -17.83 -7.64 -11.82
N TYR A 169 -18.71 -8.63 -11.89
CA TYR A 169 -19.60 -9.00 -10.79
C TYR A 169 -19.19 -10.38 -10.28
N LEU A 170 -19.05 -10.58 -8.97
CA LEU A 170 -19.09 -11.93 -8.39
C LEU A 170 -20.55 -12.41 -8.27
N LYS A 171 -20.79 -13.69 -8.49
CA LYS A 171 -22.13 -14.31 -8.44
C LYS A 171 -22.09 -15.66 -7.73
N GLY A 172 -23.19 -16.02 -7.08
CA GLY A 172 -23.40 -17.35 -6.49
C GLY A 172 -22.22 -17.81 -5.63
N ASP A 173 -21.62 -18.93 -6.01
CA ASP A 173 -20.49 -19.52 -5.29
C ASP A 173 -19.20 -18.67 -5.35
N GLY A 174 -19.07 -17.74 -6.30
CA GLY A 174 -17.98 -16.77 -6.33
C GLY A 174 -18.04 -15.78 -5.17
N VAL A 175 -19.25 -15.29 -4.84
CA VAL A 175 -19.46 -14.43 -3.67
C VAL A 175 -19.16 -15.23 -2.39
N ARG A 176 -19.64 -16.48 -2.31
CA ARG A 176 -19.40 -17.33 -1.14
C ARG A 176 -17.92 -17.66 -0.96
N LEU A 177 -17.20 -17.95 -2.03
CA LEU A 177 -15.77 -18.25 -1.98
C LEU A 177 -14.95 -17.03 -1.56
N ASN A 178 -15.31 -15.84 -2.06
CA ASN A 178 -14.72 -14.58 -1.62
C ASN A 178 -14.89 -14.37 -0.11
N GLN A 179 -16.14 -14.47 0.36
CA GLN A 179 -16.46 -14.38 1.79
C GLN A 179 -15.78 -15.47 2.63
N ALA A 180 -15.62 -16.68 2.09
CA ALA A 180 -14.92 -17.76 2.76
C ALA A 180 -13.44 -17.44 2.98
N LEU A 181 -12.77 -16.87 1.98
CA LEU A 181 -11.36 -16.45 2.09
C LEU A 181 -11.19 -15.30 3.09
N ILE A 182 -12.10 -14.31 3.08
CA ILE A 182 -12.09 -13.19 4.03
C ILE A 182 -12.21 -13.73 5.46
N ASN A 183 -13.27 -14.50 5.74
CA ASN A 183 -13.53 -15.00 7.09
C ASN A 183 -12.46 -15.99 7.55
N PHE A 184 -11.97 -16.87 6.67
CA PHE A 184 -10.85 -17.74 7.00
C PHE A 184 -9.60 -16.95 7.36
N GLY A 185 -9.28 -15.90 6.58
CA GLY A 185 -8.12 -15.04 6.85
C GLY A 185 -8.22 -14.30 8.18
N LEU A 186 -9.41 -13.78 8.51
CA LEU A 186 -9.65 -13.09 9.78
C LEU A 186 -9.56 -14.06 10.97
N ASP A 187 -10.27 -15.20 10.95
CA ASP A 187 -10.19 -16.21 12.02
C ASP A 187 -8.73 -16.69 12.19
N PHE A 188 -8.01 -16.93 11.08
CA PHE A 188 -6.63 -17.41 11.09
C PHE A 188 -5.67 -16.45 11.79
N LEU A 189 -5.84 -15.14 11.61
CA LEU A 189 -5.02 -14.12 12.26
C LEU A 189 -5.49 -13.84 13.69
N GLU A 190 -6.79 -13.89 13.97
CA GLU A 190 -7.33 -13.72 15.32
C GLU A 190 -6.83 -14.81 16.27
N GLU A 191 -6.77 -16.07 15.83
CA GLU A 191 -6.14 -17.17 16.56
C GLU A 191 -4.64 -16.93 16.86
N ARG A 192 -4.00 -15.99 16.14
CA ARG A 192 -2.59 -15.58 16.30
C ARG A 192 -2.45 -14.24 17.03
N GLY A 193 -3.50 -13.75 17.67
CA GLY A 193 -3.48 -12.54 18.49
C GLY A 193 -3.53 -11.24 17.70
N TYR A 194 -3.96 -11.27 16.43
CA TYR A 194 -4.28 -10.06 15.68
C TYR A 194 -5.70 -9.61 16.02
N THR A 195 -5.92 -8.30 16.08
CA THR A 195 -7.27 -7.73 16.25
C THR A 195 -7.90 -7.48 14.87
N PRO A 196 -9.05 -8.10 14.54
CA PRO A 196 -9.77 -7.79 13.31
C PRO A 196 -10.19 -6.32 13.22
N LEU A 197 -9.88 -5.65 12.11
CA LEU A 197 -10.21 -4.24 11.92
C LEU A 197 -10.69 -3.96 10.50
N GLN A 198 -11.93 -3.49 10.36
CA GLN A 198 -12.41 -2.92 9.10
C GLN A 198 -12.04 -1.43 9.04
N THR A 199 -11.38 -1.01 7.97
CA THR A 199 -10.92 0.38 7.81
C THR A 199 -11.89 1.22 6.98
N PRO A 200 -11.87 2.56 7.10
CA PRO A 200 -12.52 3.44 6.12
C PRO A 200 -11.94 3.21 4.72
N PHE A 201 -12.79 3.20 3.68
CA PHE A 201 -12.36 2.92 2.30
C PHE A 201 -11.89 4.16 1.54
N PHE A 202 -11.92 5.33 2.18
CA PHE A 202 -11.35 6.56 1.68
C PHE A 202 -10.68 7.34 2.81
N MET A 203 -9.66 8.12 2.45
CA MET A 203 -8.92 8.97 3.36
C MET A 203 -8.91 10.41 2.86
N ARG A 204 -8.84 11.38 3.77
CA ARG A 204 -8.62 12.78 3.40
C ARG A 204 -7.25 12.94 2.72
N LYS A 205 -7.16 13.87 1.77
CA LYS A 205 -5.92 14.15 1.01
C LYS A 205 -4.70 14.39 1.91
N ASP A 206 -4.86 15.19 2.97
CA ASP A 206 -3.79 15.53 3.92
C ASP A 206 -3.23 14.30 4.65
N ILE A 207 -4.09 13.33 4.98
CA ILE A 207 -3.69 12.09 5.66
C ILE A 207 -3.16 11.05 4.67
N MET A 208 -3.80 10.90 3.51
CA MET A 208 -3.32 10.01 2.44
C MET A 208 -1.90 10.39 2.01
N ALA A 209 -1.63 11.69 1.90
CA ALA A 209 -0.30 12.19 1.53
C ALA A 209 0.78 11.75 2.52
N LYS A 210 0.45 11.46 3.79
CA LYS A 210 1.40 10.95 4.78
C LYS A 210 1.70 9.45 4.67
N CYS A 211 0.82 8.69 4.01
CA CYS A 211 0.89 7.23 3.91
C CYS A 211 1.31 6.75 2.52
N ALA A 212 0.98 7.51 1.47
CA ALA A 212 1.26 7.18 0.07
C ALA A 212 2.36 8.06 -0.53
N GLN A 213 3.08 7.51 -1.50
CA GLN A 213 4.07 8.21 -2.31
C GLN A 213 3.41 9.06 -3.39
N LEU A 214 4.13 10.06 -3.89
CA LEU A 214 3.63 10.97 -4.94
C LEU A 214 3.23 10.22 -6.22
N ALA A 215 4.02 9.23 -6.65
CA ALA A 215 3.72 8.42 -7.83
C ALA A 215 2.36 7.70 -7.70
N GLN A 216 2.03 7.21 -6.50
CA GLN A 216 0.78 6.49 -6.24
C GLN A 216 -0.46 7.36 -6.44
N PHE A 217 -0.39 8.68 -6.21
CA PHE A 217 -1.53 9.58 -6.48
C PHE A 217 -1.92 9.61 -7.95
N ASN A 218 -0.93 9.53 -8.84
CA ASN A 218 -1.14 9.55 -10.28
C ASN A 218 -1.57 8.16 -10.76
N GLU A 219 -0.85 7.13 -10.33
CA GLU A 219 -0.89 5.81 -10.96
C GLU A 219 -1.85 4.82 -10.29
N GLU A 220 -2.09 4.94 -8.99
CA GLU A 220 -2.84 3.94 -8.21
C GLU A 220 -4.16 4.49 -7.64
N LEU A 221 -4.15 5.68 -7.06
CA LEU A 221 -5.24 6.15 -6.20
C LEU A 221 -6.38 6.81 -6.98
N TYR A 222 -7.61 6.35 -6.78
CA TYR A 222 -8.81 7.05 -7.25
C TYR A 222 -9.13 8.25 -6.35
N LYS A 223 -9.39 9.40 -6.97
CA LYS A 223 -9.80 10.63 -6.28
C LYS A 223 -11.32 10.66 -6.08
N VAL A 224 -11.74 11.03 -4.88
CA VAL A 224 -13.15 11.28 -4.53
C VAL A 224 -13.34 12.77 -4.31
N THR A 225 -14.15 13.38 -5.17
CA THR A 225 -14.49 14.82 -5.13
C THR A 225 -15.94 15.02 -4.74
N GLY A 226 -16.26 16.09 -4.02
CA GLY A 226 -17.62 16.45 -3.60
C GLY A 226 -17.63 17.79 -2.87
N GLU A 227 -18.70 18.08 -2.13
CA GLU A 227 -18.72 19.22 -1.21
C GLU A 227 -17.77 18.96 -0.04
N GLY A 228 -16.80 19.85 0.16
CA GLY A 228 -15.74 19.74 1.17
C GLY A 228 -14.40 19.24 0.62
N ASP A 229 -13.53 18.79 1.52
CA ASP A 229 -12.15 18.43 1.16
C ASP A 229 -12.06 17.17 0.29
N ASP A 230 -11.14 17.22 -0.68
CA ASP A 230 -10.72 16.11 -1.52
C ASP A 230 -10.35 14.88 -0.68
N LYS A 231 -10.82 13.71 -1.11
CA LYS A 231 -10.50 12.41 -0.52
C LYS A 231 -9.95 11.47 -1.60
N TYR A 232 -9.38 10.35 -1.18
CA TYR A 232 -8.87 9.31 -2.07
C TYR A 232 -9.33 7.95 -1.57
N LEU A 233 -9.79 7.08 -2.47
CA LEU A 233 -10.03 5.68 -2.15
C LEU A 233 -8.71 4.99 -1.83
N ILE A 234 -8.75 4.04 -0.89
CA ILE A 234 -7.55 3.32 -0.44
C ILE A 234 -7.15 2.25 -1.47
N ALA A 235 -5.85 2.07 -1.70
CA ALA A 235 -5.30 0.99 -2.52
C ALA A 235 -4.96 -0.28 -1.70
N THR A 236 -5.00 -0.15 -0.37
CA THR A 236 -4.68 -1.19 0.62
C THR A 236 -5.18 -0.75 2.00
N ALA A 237 -5.59 -1.70 2.86
CA ALA A 237 -5.91 -1.43 4.26
C ALA A 237 -4.70 -0.87 5.06
N GLU A 238 -3.46 -1.11 4.58
CA GLU A 238 -2.25 -0.52 5.16
C GLU A 238 -2.35 1.01 5.31
N GLN A 239 -2.87 1.71 4.31
CA GLN A 239 -2.92 3.18 4.31
C GLN A 239 -3.70 3.74 5.52
N PRO A 240 -4.96 3.33 5.77
CA PRO A 240 -5.69 3.75 6.96
C PRO A 240 -5.17 3.13 8.25
N LEU A 241 -4.60 1.91 8.23
CA LEU A 241 -3.99 1.27 9.42
C LEU A 241 -2.75 2.03 9.90
N CYS A 242 -1.88 2.45 8.98
CA CYS A 242 -0.76 3.34 9.25
C CYS A 242 -1.25 4.62 9.97
N ALA A 243 -2.34 5.21 9.49
CA ALA A 243 -2.87 6.45 10.06
C ALA A 243 -3.74 6.26 11.31
N TYR A 244 -4.02 5.03 11.74
CA TYR A 244 -4.90 4.77 12.88
C TYR A 244 -4.34 5.35 14.19
N HIS A 245 -3.01 5.32 14.34
CA HIS A 245 -2.27 5.86 15.49
C HIS A 245 -1.63 7.24 15.21
N LEU A 246 -2.22 8.03 14.31
CA LEU A 246 -1.67 9.33 13.92
C LEU A 246 -1.44 10.24 15.13
N ASN A 247 -0.19 10.69 15.31
CA ASN A 247 0.29 11.50 16.44
C ASN A 247 0.38 10.81 17.81
N ASP A 248 0.15 9.50 17.90
CA ASP A 248 0.18 8.81 19.19
C ASP A 248 1.60 8.70 19.78
N TRP A 249 1.62 8.46 21.09
CA TRP A 249 2.79 7.98 21.84
C TRP A 249 2.45 6.57 22.33
N ILE A 250 3.11 5.56 21.77
CA ILE A 250 2.86 4.16 22.08
C ILE A 250 3.79 3.71 23.21
N HIS A 251 3.23 3.23 24.31
CA HIS A 251 4.00 2.74 25.43
C HIS A 251 4.66 1.39 25.10
N PRO A 252 5.89 1.10 25.56
CA PRO A 252 6.57 -0.16 25.24
C PRO A 252 5.79 -1.42 25.66
N SER A 253 4.97 -1.33 26.71
CA SER A 253 4.16 -2.46 27.19
C SER A 253 2.95 -2.79 26.30
N GLU A 254 2.60 -1.92 25.34
CA GLU A 254 1.52 -2.14 24.38
C GLU A 254 2.03 -2.88 23.13
N LEU A 255 3.35 -2.97 22.95
CA LEU A 255 3.96 -3.53 21.76
C LEU A 255 4.26 -5.03 21.93
N PRO A 256 4.17 -5.82 20.85
CA PRO A 256 3.71 -5.42 19.50
C PRO A 256 2.18 -5.32 19.41
N ILE A 257 1.68 -4.30 18.69
CA ILE A 257 0.27 -4.17 18.32
C ILE A 257 0.07 -4.83 16.95
N ARG A 258 -0.97 -5.67 16.81
CA ARG A 258 -1.23 -6.47 15.61
C ARG A 258 -2.68 -6.31 15.14
N TYR A 259 -2.88 -5.92 13.88
CA TYR A 259 -4.20 -5.76 13.25
C TYR A 259 -4.38 -6.67 12.05
N ALA A 260 -5.51 -7.38 12.01
CA ALA A 260 -6.00 -8.10 10.84
C ALA A 260 -6.97 -7.18 10.07
N GLY A 261 -6.41 -6.37 9.18
CA GLY A 261 -7.12 -5.39 8.38
C GLY A 261 -8.00 -6.04 7.31
N TYR A 262 -9.24 -5.59 7.17
CA TYR A 262 -10.11 -5.97 6.05
C TYR A 262 -10.64 -4.73 5.32
N SER A 263 -10.50 -4.72 3.99
CA SER A 263 -11.09 -3.70 3.13
C SER A 263 -11.25 -4.13 1.68
N SER A 264 -12.19 -3.49 0.97
CA SER A 264 -12.08 -3.38 -0.48
C SER A 264 -10.97 -2.39 -0.83
N CYS A 265 -10.13 -2.77 -1.79
CA CYS A 265 -8.98 -2.02 -2.28
C CYS A 265 -9.27 -1.51 -3.70
N PHE A 266 -8.91 -0.26 -3.99
CA PHE A 266 -9.18 0.41 -5.26
C PHE A 266 -7.87 0.85 -5.92
N ARG A 267 -7.57 0.31 -7.11
CA ARG A 267 -6.34 0.63 -7.86
C ARG A 267 -6.65 0.96 -9.31
N LYS A 268 -6.17 2.11 -9.79
CA LYS A 268 -6.31 2.51 -11.21
C LYS A 268 -5.49 1.62 -12.15
N GLU A 269 -4.46 0.93 -11.65
CA GLU A 269 -3.61 0.01 -12.42
C GLU A 269 -2.95 0.68 -13.64
N VAL A 270 -2.64 1.98 -13.57
CA VAL A 270 -1.93 2.72 -14.62
C VAL A 270 -0.49 2.19 -14.67
N GLY A 271 -0.02 1.81 -15.87
CA GLY A 271 1.30 1.17 -16.07
C GLY A 271 1.24 -0.33 -16.37
N SER A 272 0.10 -0.99 -16.11
CA SER A 272 -0.11 -2.42 -16.41
C SER A 272 -0.70 -2.70 -17.80
N HIS A 273 -0.57 -1.77 -18.76
CA HIS A 273 -1.28 -1.84 -20.03
C HIS A 273 -0.98 -3.16 -20.77
N GLY A 274 -2.04 -3.94 -21.06
CA GLY A 274 -1.95 -5.23 -21.73
C GLY A 274 -1.58 -6.44 -20.85
N ARG A 275 -1.26 -6.26 -19.56
CA ARG A 275 -0.94 -7.37 -18.63
C ARG A 275 -2.17 -7.83 -17.85
N ASP A 276 -2.37 -9.16 -17.78
CA ASP A 276 -3.47 -9.84 -17.06
C ASP A 276 -4.83 -9.13 -17.21
N THR A 277 -5.25 -8.86 -18.45
CA THR A 277 -6.46 -8.07 -18.74
C THR A 277 -7.76 -8.87 -18.66
N LEU A 278 -7.66 -10.20 -18.56
CA LEU A 278 -8.79 -11.13 -18.51
C LEU A 278 -8.97 -11.72 -17.11
N GLY A 279 -10.19 -12.22 -16.84
CA GLY A 279 -10.54 -12.81 -15.55
C GLY A 279 -10.65 -11.76 -14.43
N ILE A 280 -10.33 -12.19 -13.21
CA ILE A 280 -10.40 -11.35 -11.99
C ILE A 280 -9.04 -11.21 -11.29
N PHE A 281 -7.94 -11.65 -11.91
CA PHE A 281 -6.61 -11.63 -11.29
C PHE A 281 -6.06 -10.20 -11.07
N ARG A 282 -6.27 -9.31 -12.04
CA ARG A 282 -5.88 -7.88 -11.97
C ARG A 282 -7.08 -7.00 -12.31
N VAL A 283 -7.66 -6.41 -11.28
CA VAL A 283 -8.93 -5.66 -11.34
C VAL A 283 -8.83 -4.35 -10.57
N HIS A 284 -9.72 -3.40 -10.86
CA HIS A 284 -9.72 -2.09 -10.20
C HIS A 284 -10.21 -2.12 -8.75
N GLN A 285 -11.03 -3.11 -8.42
CA GLN A 285 -11.59 -3.32 -7.09
C GLN A 285 -11.40 -4.78 -6.70
N PHE A 286 -10.88 -5.03 -5.50
CA PHE A 286 -10.70 -6.38 -4.95
C PHE A 286 -10.72 -6.32 -3.42
N GLU A 287 -11.05 -7.43 -2.76
CA GLU A 287 -10.95 -7.51 -1.29
C GLU A 287 -9.57 -8.00 -0.84
N LYS A 288 -9.17 -7.57 0.36
CA LYS A 288 -7.89 -7.97 0.95
C LYS A 288 -8.00 -8.11 2.46
N VAL A 289 -7.41 -9.20 2.97
CA VAL A 289 -7.06 -9.36 4.39
C VAL A 289 -5.57 -9.01 4.55
N GLU A 290 -5.28 -8.07 5.44
CA GLU A 290 -3.97 -7.47 5.67
C GLU A 290 -3.49 -7.78 7.10
N GLN A 291 -2.23 -8.17 7.23
CA GLN A 291 -1.50 -8.14 8.49
C GLN A 291 -0.82 -6.77 8.62
N PHE A 292 -1.07 -6.07 9.72
CA PHE A 292 -0.37 -4.84 10.03
C PHE A 292 0.15 -4.88 11.46
N SER A 293 1.44 -4.61 11.64
CA SER A 293 2.08 -4.70 12.95
C SER A 293 2.83 -3.42 13.28
N ILE A 294 2.72 -3.00 14.54
CA ILE A 294 3.50 -1.91 15.13
C ILE A 294 4.42 -2.55 16.16
N THR A 295 5.73 -2.35 16.00
CA THR A 295 6.74 -2.97 16.88
C THR A 295 7.62 -1.93 17.54
N SER A 296 8.33 -2.38 18.57
CA SER A 296 9.46 -1.66 19.12
C SER A 296 10.50 -1.39 18.03
N PRO A 297 11.18 -0.23 18.04
CA PRO A 297 12.33 0.03 17.19
C PRO A 297 13.64 -0.56 17.77
N LEU A 298 13.60 -1.12 18.98
CA LEU A 298 14.76 -1.64 19.68
C LEU A 298 15.07 -3.08 19.27
N GLY A 299 16.36 -3.44 19.31
CA GLY A 299 16.80 -4.81 19.05
C GLY A 299 16.42 -5.28 17.65
N ASN A 300 15.87 -6.49 17.57
CA ASN A 300 15.50 -7.14 16.30
C ASN A 300 13.98 -7.29 16.13
N ASP A 301 13.18 -6.69 17.03
CA ASP A 301 11.73 -6.93 17.16
C ASP A 301 10.97 -6.75 15.84
N SER A 302 11.30 -5.70 15.06
CA SER A 302 10.66 -5.49 13.74
C SER A 302 11.05 -6.56 12.72
N TRP A 303 12.29 -7.03 12.74
CA TRP A 303 12.77 -8.02 11.77
C TRP A 303 12.23 -9.42 12.11
N GLU A 304 12.11 -9.74 13.40
CA GLU A 304 11.45 -10.96 13.87
C GLU A 304 9.96 -10.96 13.52
N MET A 305 9.28 -9.81 13.68
CA MET A 305 7.90 -9.63 13.24
C MET A 305 7.74 -9.78 11.73
N HIS A 306 8.71 -9.29 10.92
CA HIS A 306 8.67 -9.44 9.47
C HIS A 306 8.68 -10.92 9.05
N GLU A 307 9.56 -11.73 9.67
CA GLU A 307 9.60 -13.17 9.44
C GLU A 307 8.35 -13.88 10.00
N GLU A 308 7.78 -13.45 11.14
CA GLU A 308 6.50 -13.96 11.68
C GLU A 308 5.34 -13.70 10.72
N MET A 309 5.20 -12.48 10.20
CA MET A 309 4.14 -12.10 9.26
C MET A 309 4.25 -12.89 7.94
N MET A 310 5.47 -13.08 7.44
CA MET A 310 5.70 -13.92 6.26
C MET A 310 5.36 -15.38 6.54
N LYS A 311 5.73 -15.91 7.70
CA LYS A 311 5.39 -17.28 8.13
C LYS A 311 3.87 -17.48 8.23
N ASN A 312 3.13 -16.49 8.73
CA ASN A 312 1.65 -16.53 8.76
C ASN A 312 1.08 -16.67 7.35
N SER A 313 1.54 -15.86 6.40
CA SER A 313 1.11 -15.96 5.00
C SER A 313 1.51 -17.31 4.39
N GLU A 314 2.73 -17.79 4.61
CA GLU A 314 3.16 -19.12 4.18
C GLU A 314 2.22 -20.21 4.71
N GLU A 315 1.95 -20.27 6.01
CA GLU A 315 1.05 -21.25 6.62
C GLU A 315 -0.38 -21.16 6.08
N PHE A 316 -0.89 -19.96 5.83
CA PHE A 316 -2.21 -19.74 5.23
C PHE A 316 -2.31 -20.42 3.84
N TYR A 317 -1.33 -20.19 2.97
CA TYR A 317 -1.31 -20.80 1.63
C TYR A 317 -1.02 -22.31 1.65
N ARG A 318 -0.30 -22.82 2.65
CA ARG A 318 -0.16 -24.28 2.88
C ARG A 318 -1.49 -24.93 3.19
N LEU A 319 -2.31 -24.31 4.03
CA LEU A 319 -3.65 -24.82 4.38
C LEU A 319 -4.62 -24.79 3.19
N LEU A 320 -4.42 -23.86 2.25
CA LEU A 320 -5.13 -23.81 0.97
C LEU A 320 -4.58 -24.78 -0.09
N LYS A 321 -3.50 -25.51 0.23
CA LYS A 321 -2.80 -26.44 -0.68
C LYS A 321 -2.29 -25.76 -1.96
N ILE A 322 -1.81 -24.53 -1.87
CA ILE A 322 -1.24 -23.79 -3.00
C ILE A 322 0.28 -23.91 -2.96
N PRO A 323 0.94 -24.55 -3.94
CA PRO A 323 2.39 -24.51 -4.06
C PRO A 323 2.84 -23.06 -4.29
N TYR A 324 3.94 -22.66 -3.65
CA TYR A 324 4.43 -21.28 -3.74
C TYR A 324 5.95 -21.21 -3.68
N ARG A 325 6.48 -20.04 -4.01
CA ARG A 325 7.84 -19.63 -3.67
C ARG A 325 7.79 -18.29 -2.93
N VAL A 326 8.73 -18.10 -2.02
CA VAL A 326 8.99 -16.79 -1.41
C VAL A 326 10.23 -16.21 -2.08
N VAL A 327 10.14 -14.96 -2.51
CA VAL A 327 11.22 -14.24 -3.17
C VAL A 327 11.60 -13.00 -2.36
N ALA A 328 12.89 -12.72 -2.27
CA ALA A 328 13.42 -11.45 -1.79
C ALA A 328 13.50 -10.47 -2.96
N ILE A 329 12.84 -9.34 -2.80
CA ILE A 329 12.71 -8.35 -3.87
C ILE A 329 13.98 -7.52 -3.95
N VAL A 330 14.46 -7.29 -5.17
CA VAL A 330 15.65 -6.47 -5.43
C VAL A 330 15.45 -5.02 -5.02
N SER A 331 16.53 -4.36 -4.62
CA SER A 331 16.51 -3.02 -4.04
C SER A 331 15.91 -1.93 -4.95
N GLY A 332 16.06 -2.02 -6.28
CA GLY A 332 15.48 -1.08 -7.23
C GLY A 332 13.96 -1.19 -7.36
N ALA A 333 13.39 -2.36 -7.05
CA ALA A 333 11.93 -2.61 -7.08
C ALA A 333 11.25 -2.39 -5.72
N LEU A 334 11.99 -1.92 -4.70
CA LEU A 334 11.41 -1.52 -3.43
C LEU A 334 10.75 -0.15 -3.57
N ASN A 335 9.52 -0.04 -3.07
CA ASN A 335 8.92 1.28 -2.86
C ASN A 335 9.70 2.03 -1.77
N ASP A 336 9.60 3.37 -1.76
CA ASP A 336 10.32 4.23 -0.81
C ASP A 336 10.09 3.88 0.67
N ALA A 337 8.96 3.28 1.06
CA ALA A 337 8.73 2.96 2.47
C ALA A 337 9.48 1.71 2.94
N ALA A 338 9.57 0.67 2.10
CA ALA A 338 10.11 -0.63 2.51
C ALA A 338 11.64 -0.59 2.63
N ALA A 339 12.16 -0.97 3.80
CA ALA A 339 13.58 -1.27 3.99
C ALA A 339 13.93 -2.67 3.45
N LYS A 340 12.96 -3.59 3.47
CA LYS A 340 13.04 -4.96 2.97
C LYS A 340 11.66 -5.46 2.60
N LYS A 341 11.54 -6.20 1.49
CA LYS A 341 10.27 -6.76 1.00
C LYS A 341 10.45 -8.21 0.57
N TYR A 342 9.50 -9.04 0.96
CA TYR A 342 9.31 -10.39 0.44
C TYR A 342 7.99 -10.47 -0.30
N ASP A 343 7.97 -11.20 -1.42
CA ASP A 343 6.72 -11.61 -2.04
C ASP A 343 6.56 -13.12 -1.95
N LEU A 344 5.34 -13.57 -1.67
CA LEU A 344 4.94 -14.97 -1.86
C LEU A 344 4.16 -15.05 -3.17
N GLU A 345 4.71 -15.85 -4.07
CA GLU A 345 4.16 -16.08 -5.39
C GLU A 345 3.59 -17.49 -5.45
N GLY A 346 2.29 -17.60 -5.71
CA GLY A 346 1.58 -18.87 -5.86
C GLY A 346 1.76 -19.45 -7.26
N TRP A 347 1.82 -20.78 -7.35
CA TRP A 347 1.93 -21.49 -8.63
C TRP A 347 0.60 -21.48 -9.38
N PHE A 348 0.64 -21.10 -10.66
CA PHE A 348 -0.49 -21.15 -11.60
C PHE A 348 -0.24 -22.24 -12.63
N PRO A 349 -0.78 -23.46 -12.44
CA PRO A 349 -0.41 -24.62 -13.23
C PRO A 349 -0.78 -24.50 -14.71
N ALA A 350 -1.89 -23.84 -15.06
CA ALA A 350 -2.27 -23.69 -16.47
C ALA A 350 -1.34 -22.71 -17.22
N SER A 351 -0.78 -21.73 -16.52
CA SER A 351 0.19 -20.77 -17.07
C SER A 351 1.65 -21.20 -16.86
N GLN A 352 1.88 -22.30 -16.15
CA GLN A 352 3.21 -22.80 -15.75
C GLN A 352 4.14 -21.72 -15.16
N THR A 353 3.58 -20.83 -14.34
CA THR A 353 4.35 -19.73 -13.75
C THR A 353 3.92 -19.43 -12.33
N TYR A 354 4.79 -18.77 -11.58
CA TYR A 354 4.46 -18.20 -10.28
C TYR A 354 3.91 -16.78 -10.47
N LYS A 355 2.87 -16.42 -9.70
CA LYS A 355 2.33 -15.06 -9.67
C LYS A 355 2.17 -14.57 -8.24
N GLU A 356 2.47 -13.30 -8.01
CA GLU A 356 2.38 -12.62 -6.71
C GLU A 356 0.97 -12.72 -6.10
N LEU A 357 0.89 -13.26 -4.89
CA LEU A 357 -0.33 -13.31 -4.06
C LEU A 357 -0.21 -12.48 -2.79
N VAL A 358 1.02 -12.32 -2.29
CA VAL A 358 1.33 -11.59 -1.06
C VAL A 358 2.58 -10.75 -1.28
N SER A 359 2.55 -9.54 -0.75
CA SER A 359 3.74 -8.76 -0.46
C SER A 359 3.84 -8.49 1.04
N SER A 360 5.05 -8.53 1.59
CA SER A 360 5.37 -8.38 3.02
C SER A 360 6.55 -7.46 3.20
N SER A 361 6.35 -6.30 3.83
CA SER A 361 7.36 -5.25 3.97
C SER A 361 7.60 -4.87 5.42
N ASN A 362 8.88 -4.68 5.76
CA ASN A 362 9.28 -3.92 6.94
C ASN A 362 9.62 -2.49 6.52
N CYS A 363 8.85 -1.52 7.03
CA CYS A 363 9.01 -0.11 6.70
C CYS A 363 9.78 0.68 7.78
N THR A 364 10.29 -0.02 8.81
CA THR A 364 10.98 0.58 9.97
C THR A 364 10.22 1.82 10.46
N ASP A 365 10.93 2.90 10.79
CA ASP A 365 10.36 4.15 11.25
C ASP A 365 9.99 5.13 10.11
N TYR A 366 10.09 4.72 8.84
CA TYR A 366 9.91 5.62 7.71
C TYR A 366 8.50 6.23 7.67
N GLN A 367 7.48 5.38 7.81
CA GLN A 367 6.08 5.80 7.80
C GLN A 367 5.69 6.46 9.13
N SER A 368 6.11 5.90 10.27
CA SER A 368 5.78 6.42 11.61
C SER A 368 6.35 7.81 11.86
N ARG A 369 7.50 8.18 11.27
CA ARG A 369 8.02 9.56 11.32
C ARG A 369 7.07 10.58 10.71
N ARG A 370 6.54 10.29 9.52
CA ARG A 370 5.63 11.20 8.80
C ARG A 370 4.24 11.28 9.46
N LEU A 371 3.81 10.18 10.07
CA LEU A 371 2.58 10.05 10.82
C LEU A 371 2.71 10.45 12.29
N GLU A 372 3.94 10.76 12.71
CA GLU A 372 4.26 11.19 14.05
C GLU A 372 3.83 10.17 15.14
N ILE A 373 4.07 8.88 14.89
CA ILE A 373 3.76 7.77 15.80
C ILE A 373 5.02 7.44 16.62
N ARG A 374 5.07 7.91 17.87
CA ARG A 374 6.30 7.85 18.68
C ARG A 374 6.32 6.62 19.56
N TYR A 375 7.54 6.18 19.87
CA TYR A 375 7.83 5.15 20.86
C TYR A 375 8.09 5.80 22.23
N GLY A 376 7.47 5.28 23.29
CA GLY A 376 7.70 5.71 24.67
C GLY A 376 6.69 6.75 25.17
N GLN A 377 7.11 7.55 26.15
CA GLN A 377 6.28 8.58 26.78
C GLN A 377 6.75 9.98 26.43
N LYS A 378 5.82 10.93 26.38
CA LYS A 378 6.12 12.36 26.22
C LYS A 378 6.83 12.88 27.47
N LYS A 379 8.17 12.92 27.46
CA LYS A 379 8.98 13.54 28.52
C LYS A 379 9.18 15.04 28.25
N ASN A 380 9.06 15.87 29.29
CA ASN A 380 9.18 17.33 29.19
C ASN A 380 10.62 17.84 29.00
N ASN A 381 11.64 17.02 29.31
CA ASN A 381 13.07 17.38 29.25
C ASN A 381 13.91 16.22 28.69
N GLU A 382 14.20 16.26 27.39
CA GLU A 382 15.23 15.52 26.62
C GLU A 382 14.81 14.40 25.64
N GLN A 383 15.72 14.24 24.67
CA GLN A 383 15.91 13.26 23.60
C GLN A 383 15.10 13.44 22.31
N ALA A 384 15.81 13.26 21.20
CA ALA A 384 15.23 13.12 19.87
C ALA A 384 14.10 12.09 19.93
N LYS A 385 12.95 12.42 19.35
CA LYS A 385 11.79 11.52 19.29
C LYS A 385 12.25 10.19 18.67
N GLN A 386 11.96 9.09 19.36
CA GLN A 386 12.02 7.76 18.77
C GLN A 386 10.64 7.41 18.21
N TYR A 387 10.62 6.63 17.15
CA TYR A 387 9.42 6.27 16.42
C TYR A 387 9.32 4.73 16.37
N VAL A 388 8.09 4.22 16.42
CA VAL A 388 7.83 2.78 16.30
C VAL A 388 8.17 2.28 14.90
N HIS A 389 8.41 0.98 14.73
CA HIS A 389 8.53 0.38 13.41
C HIS A 389 7.16 -0.11 12.92
N LEU A 390 6.84 0.17 11.65
CA LEU A 390 5.59 -0.26 11.01
C LEU A 390 5.88 -1.34 9.97
N LEU A 391 5.05 -2.38 9.98
CA LEU A 391 5.14 -3.50 9.05
C LEU A 391 3.77 -3.80 8.46
N ASN A 392 3.75 -4.19 7.19
CA ASN A 392 2.55 -4.61 6.48
C ASN A 392 2.83 -5.91 5.74
N SER A 393 1.81 -6.77 5.65
CA SER A 393 1.87 -7.96 4.82
C SER A 393 0.46 -8.37 4.40
N THR A 394 0.27 -8.61 3.12
CA THR A 394 -0.98 -9.24 2.66
C THR A 394 -1.07 -10.65 3.21
N LEU A 395 -2.22 -11.00 3.81
CA LEU A 395 -2.53 -12.40 4.08
C LEU A 395 -3.20 -13.03 2.86
N ALA A 396 -4.23 -12.36 2.34
CA ALA A 396 -4.97 -12.82 1.17
C ALA A 396 -5.54 -11.65 0.38
N ALA A 397 -5.02 -11.42 -0.84
CA ALA A 397 -5.75 -10.70 -1.88
C ALA A 397 -6.76 -11.67 -2.49
N THR A 398 -8.04 -11.49 -2.20
CA THR A 398 -9.03 -12.56 -2.33
C THR A 398 -9.27 -12.98 -3.77
N GLU A 399 -9.36 -12.05 -4.71
CA GLU A 399 -9.61 -12.35 -6.12
C GLU A 399 -8.44 -13.10 -6.76
N ARG A 400 -7.19 -12.69 -6.47
CA ARG A 400 -5.99 -13.43 -6.90
C ARG A 400 -5.94 -14.81 -6.28
N THR A 401 -6.30 -14.90 -5.00
CA THR A 401 -6.33 -16.18 -4.27
C THR A 401 -7.41 -17.11 -4.82
N ILE A 402 -8.59 -16.58 -5.20
CA ILE A 402 -9.62 -17.35 -5.91
C ILE A 402 -9.04 -17.94 -7.19
N CYS A 403 -8.40 -17.13 -8.03
CA CYS A 403 -7.80 -17.61 -9.28
C CYS A 403 -6.81 -18.77 -9.03
N CYS A 404 -5.96 -18.65 -8.00
CA CYS A 404 -4.97 -19.67 -7.66
C CYS A 404 -5.62 -20.94 -7.06
N VAL A 405 -6.63 -20.80 -6.21
CA VAL A 405 -7.41 -21.91 -5.64
C VAL A 405 -8.09 -22.70 -6.77
N LEU A 406 -8.75 -22.01 -7.70
CA LEU A 406 -9.44 -22.64 -8.83
C LEU A 406 -8.47 -23.47 -9.68
N GLU A 407 -7.31 -22.90 -10.07
CA GLU A 407 -6.37 -23.64 -10.92
C GLU A 407 -5.73 -24.83 -10.21
N ASN A 408 -5.33 -24.71 -8.93
CA ASN A 408 -4.65 -25.79 -8.20
C ASN A 408 -5.60 -26.89 -7.69
N ASN A 409 -6.89 -26.58 -7.51
CA ASN A 409 -7.86 -27.54 -6.98
C ASN A 409 -8.85 -28.04 -8.04
N GLN A 410 -8.59 -27.79 -9.33
CA GLN A 410 -9.42 -28.34 -10.40
C GLN A 410 -9.32 -29.86 -10.48
N ARG A 411 -10.46 -30.48 -10.83
CA ARG A 411 -10.66 -31.89 -11.13
C ARG A 411 -11.40 -31.98 -12.47
N GLU A 412 -11.55 -33.18 -13.01
CA GLU A 412 -12.20 -33.39 -14.31
C GLU A 412 -13.61 -32.75 -14.40
N ASN A 413 -14.38 -32.82 -13.30
CA ASN A 413 -15.78 -32.43 -13.23
C ASN A 413 -16.08 -31.21 -12.33
N GLY A 414 -15.06 -30.50 -11.84
CA GLY A 414 -15.27 -29.32 -10.99
C GLY A 414 -14.03 -28.90 -10.20
N ILE A 415 -14.24 -28.16 -9.11
CA ILE A 415 -13.18 -27.68 -8.22
C ILE A 415 -13.39 -28.23 -6.81
N GLU A 416 -12.36 -28.83 -6.24
CA GLU A 416 -12.36 -29.19 -4.82
C GLU A 416 -12.20 -27.92 -3.95
N ILE A 417 -13.06 -27.75 -2.95
CA ILE A 417 -12.96 -26.64 -2.01
C ILE A 417 -11.93 -27.02 -0.93
N PRO A 418 -10.88 -26.19 -0.70
CA PRO A 418 -9.92 -26.41 0.38
C PRO A 418 -10.62 -26.57 1.73
N VAL A 419 -10.16 -27.54 2.54
CA VAL A 419 -10.79 -27.92 3.82
C VAL A 419 -11.08 -26.71 4.74
N PRO A 420 -10.17 -25.74 4.95
CA PRO A 420 -10.45 -24.60 5.82
C PRO A 420 -11.61 -23.71 5.33
N LEU A 421 -11.88 -23.67 4.02
CA LEU A 421 -12.91 -22.83 3.43
C LEU A 421 -14.32 -23.43 3.53
N ARG A 422 -14.42 -24.76 3.71
CA ARG A 422 -15.71 -25.50 3.65
C ARG A 422 -16.73 -24.99 4.67
N LYS A 423 -16.29 -24.64 5.89
CA LYS A 423 -17.20 -24.13 6.94
C LYS A 423 -17.88 -22.82 6.53
N TYR A 424 -17.20 -21.96 5.78
CA TYR A 424 -17.74 -20.69 5.28
C TYR A 424 -18.46 -20.82 3.94
N MET A 425 -18.21 -21.91 3.21
CA MET A 425 -18.92 -22.29 1.98
C MET A 425 -20.24 -23.02 2.24
N GLY A 426 -20.77 -22.95 3.47
CA GLY A 426 -22.00 -23.65 3.86
C GLY A 426 -21.85 -25.17 3.89
N GLY A 427 -20.65 -25.67 4.17
CA GLY A 427 -20.33 -27.09 4.21
C GLY A 427 -20.02 -27.72 2.86
N LYS A 428 -20.11 -26.96 1.75
CA LYS A 428 -19.72 -27.46 0.42
C LYS A 428 -18.25 -27.85 0.40
N ASP A 429 -17.95 -29.00 -0.18
CA ASP A 429 -16.60 -29.51 -0.41
C ASP A 429 -16.20 -29.52 -1.89
N PHE A 430 -17.15 -29.29 -2.80
CA PHE A 430 -16.94 -29.35 -4.24
C PHE A 430 -17.80 -28.33 -5.00
N LEU A 431 -17.25 -27.73 -6.06
CA LEU A 431 -17.94 -26.87 -7.01
C LEU A 431 -18.02 -27.59 -8.37
N PRO A 432 -19.17 -28.21 -8.72
CA PRO A 432 -19.28 -28.97 -9.96
C PRO A 432 -19.33 -28.05 -11.18
N PHE A 433 -18.69 -28.48 -12.28
CA PHE A 433 -18.92 -27.85 -13.58
C PHE A 433 -20.36 -28.12 -14.04
N PRO A 434 -21.00 -27.16 -14.74
CA PRO A 434 -22.31 -27.39 -15.31
C PRO A 434 -22.26 -28.58 -16.26
N SER A 435 -23.18 -29.53 -16.09
CA SER A 435 -23.30 -30.71 -16.95
C SER A 435 -23.68 -30.28 -18.37
N ASN A 436 -22.67 -30.20 -19.25
CA ASN A 436 -22.71 -29.95 -20.69
C ASN A 436 -23.48 -28.67 -21.13
N PRO A 437 -22.79 -27.57 -21.49
CA PRO A 437 -23.45 -26.31 -21.89
C PRO A 437 -24.28 -26.37 -23.19
N LEU A 438 -24.21 -27.47 -23.96
CA LEU A 438 -24.70 -27.53 -25.35
C LEU A 438 -26.14 -28.04 -25.55
N GLN A 439 -26.93 -28.31 -24.50
CA GLN A 439 -28.34 -28.75 -24.65
C GLN A 439 -29.40 -27.70 -24.26
N GLY A 440 -29.00 -26.50 -23.82
CA GLY A 440 -29.89 -25.51 -23.22
C GLY A 440 -30.50 -24.43 -24.14
N SER A 441 -30.33 -24.49 -25.48
CA SER A 441 -30.82 -23.40 -26.37
C SER A 441 -31.38 -23.84 -27.74
N ARG A 442 -31.91 -25.06 -27.85
CA ARG A 442 -32.73 -25.49 -29.01
C ARG A 442 -34.03 -26.17 -28.59
N LYS A 443 -34.90 -25.44 -27.89
CA LYS A 443 -36.34 -25.75 -27.84
C LYS A 443 -37.12 -24.45 -27.95
N GLY A 444 -37.56 -24.12 -29.17
CA GLY A 444 -38.39 -22.95 -29.38
C GLY A 444 -38.45 -22.37 -30.79
N LEU A 445 -38.38 -23.19 -31.86
CA LEU A 445 -38.86 -22.78 -33.18
C LEU A 445 -39.62 -23.96 -33.79
N GLY A 446 -40.94 -23.91 -33.67
CA GLY A 446 -41.85 -24.82 -34.39
C GLY A 446 -41.80 -24.57 -35.90
N PRO A 447 -42.28 -25.52 -36.72
CA PRO A 447 -42.17 -25.44 -38.17
C PRO A 447 -43.09 -24.33 -38.70
N ALA A 448 -42.51 -23.28 -39.28
CA ALA A 448 -43.25 -22.25 -39.98
C ALA A 448 -43.84 -22.82 -41.28
N HIS A 449 -45.17 -22.73 -41.38
CA HIS A 449 -45.92 -23.03 -42.58
C HIS A 449 -45.41 -22.24 -43.80
N LEU A 450 -45.36 -22.94 -44.94
CA LEU A 450 -45.33 -22.38 -46.28
C LEU A 450 -46.35 -21.23 -46.41
N CYS A 451 -45.89 -20.05 -46.81
CA CYS A 451 -46.71 -19.13 -47.57
C CYS A 451 -45.89 -18.57 -48.73
N SER A 452 -46.21 -19.04 -49.92
CA SER A 452 -45.82 -18.43 -51.18
C SER A 452 -46.48 -17.05 -51.29
N LYS A 453 -45.71 -16.04 -51.73
CA LYS A 453 -46.11 -15.08 -52.78
C LYS A 453 -45.14 -13.91 -52.91
N VAL A 454 -44.76 -13.68 -54.18
CA VAL A 454 -44.41 -12.40 -54.81
C VAL A 454 -42.96 -11.93 -54.64
N LEU A 455 -42.13 -12.41 -55.58
CA LEU A 455 -41.12 -11.59 -56.26
C LEU A 455 -41.85 -10.53 -57.10
N GLN A 456 -41.59 -9.25 -56.86
CA GLN A 456 -41.47 -8.25 -57.93
C GLN A 456 -40.95 -6.90 -57.41
N SER A 457 -39.89 -6.44 -58.08
CA SER A 457 -39.53 -5.04 -58.36
C SER A 457 -39.46 -4.03 -57.20
N CYS A 458 -38.26 -3.52 -56.93
CA CYS A 458 -37.86 -2.20 -57.41
C CYS A 458 -36.41 -1.88 -57.06
N THR A 459 -35.64 -1.61 -58.11
CA THR A 459 -34.37 -0.90 -58.12
C THR A 459 -34.57 0.59 -57.83
N ARG A 460 -33.48 1.24 -57.37
CA ARG A 460 -33.17 2.68 -57.31
C ARG A 460 -33.51 3.40 -56.00
N VAL A 461 -32.78 4.38 -55.46
CA VAL A 461 -31.50 5.09 -55.74
C VAL A 461 -31.33 6.10 -54.58
N LYS A 462 -30.08 6.32 -54.11
CA LYS A 462 -29.52 7.49 -53.36
C LYS A 462 -30.16 7.87 -51.99
N PHE A 463 -29.43 8.32 -50.97
CA PHE A 463 -28.10 8.95 -50.87
C PHE A 463 -27.17 8.21 -49.90
#